data_AF-A0A914FWJ3-F1
#
_entry.id   AF-A0A914FWJ3-F1
#
_cell.length_a   1.000
_cell.length_b   1.000
_cell.length_c   1.000
_cell.angle_alpha   90.00
_cell.angle_beta   90.00
_cell.angle_gamma   90.00
#
_symmetry.space_group_name_H-M   'P 1'
#
loop_
_entity.id
_entity.type
_entity.pdbx_description
1 polymer ?
#
loop_
_entity_poly.entity_id
_entity_poly.type
_entity_poly.pdbx_seq_one_letter_code
_entity_poly.pdbx_strand_id
1 'polypeptide(L)' 'MDRLCWDDVRIDLVIERLMKDGRAWIDEQATDTIYYYFPSLFLALYSAVSGNESASDSISSATQYFTVLIK' A
#
# COMPACT_ATOMS: atom_id res chain seq x y z
N MET A 1 -0.68 10.11 8.18
CA MET A 1 0.57 9.78 8.89
C MET A 1 0.39 9.43 10.38
N ASP A 2 -0.80 9.60 10.97
CA ASP A 2 -0.94 9.75 12.43
C ASP A 2 -0.92 8.46 13.27
N ARG A 3 -0.90 7.28 12.64
CA ARG A 3 -0.95 6.00 13.38
C ARG A 3 0.40 5.54 13.93
N LEU A 4 1.49 5.95 13.30
CA LEU A 4 2.84 5.52 13.68
C LEU A 4 3.59 6.57 14.50
N CYS A 5 3.09 7.82 14.53
CA CYS A 5 3.74 8.96 15.19
C CYS A 5 5.21 9.12 14.79
N TRP A 6 5.55 8.82 13.54
CA TRP A 6 6.91 9.02 13.01
C TRP A 6 7.05 10.45 12.49
N ASP A 7 8.24 11.02 12.67
CA ASP A 7 8.61 12.28 12.04
C ASP A 7 8.84 12.11 10.54
N ASP A 8 8.69 13.20 9.79
CA ASP A 8 8.78 13.21 8.32
C ASP A 8 10.13 12.68 7.82
N VAL A 9 11.24 13.02 8.51
CA VAL A 9 12.59 12.59 8.13
C VAL A 9 12.70 11.06 8.21
N ARG A 10 12.17 10.48 9.29
CA ARG A 10 12.15 9.02 9.45
C ARG A 10 11.28 8.35 8.40
N ILE A 11 10.15 8.94 8.05
CA ILE A 11 9.25 8.40 7.02
C ILE A 11 9.98 8.37 5.67
N ASP A 12 10.59 9.48 5.27
CA ASP A 12 11.31 9.60 4.00
C ASP A 12 12.45 8.58 3.89
N LEU A 13 13.24 8.41 4.96
CA LEU A 13 14.33 7.43 5.02
C LEU A 13 13.84 5.99 4.81
N VAL A 14 12.73 5.63 5.43
CA VAL A 14 12.16 4.27 5.31
C VAL A 14 11.60 4.05 3.92
N ILE A 15 10.85 5.01 3.38
CA ILE A 15 10.30 4.94 2.03
C ILE A 15 11.41 4.85 0.99
N GLU A 16 12.44 5.70 1.08
CA GLU A 16 13.57 5.69 0.15
C GLU A 16 14.27 4.32 0.18
N ARG A 17 14.46 3.75 1.38
CA ARG A 17 15.06 2.43 1.51
C ARG A 17 14.21 1.33 0.86
N LEU A 18 12.90 1.39 1.05
CA LEU A 18 11.96 0.41 0.47
C LEU A 18 11.95 0.48 -1.06
N MET A 19 12.06 1.69 -1.62
CA MET A 19 12.21 1.89 -3.06
C MET A 19 13.55 1.36 -3.59
N LYS A 20 14.66 1.70 -2.93
CA LYS A 20 16.01 1.20 -3.30
C LYS A 20 16.11 -0.32 -3.26
N ASP A 21 15.43 -0.96 -2.31
CA ASP A 21 15.38 -2.42 -2.19
C ASP A 21 14.38 -3.07 -3.18
N GLY A 22 13.66 -2.29 -3.99
CA GLY A 22 12.68 -2.79 -4.96
C GLY A 22 11.38 -3.33 -4.32
N ARG A 23 11.09 -2.96 -3.07
CA ARG A 23 9.91 -3.42 -2.32
C ARG A 23 8.72 -2.46 -2.42
N ALA A 24 8.96 -1.22 -2.82
CA ALA A 24 7.93 -0.20 -2.98
C ALA A 24 8.15 0.58 -4.28
N TRP A 25 7.07 1.01 -4.92
CA TRP A 25 7.06 1.87 -6.10
C TRP A 25 6.26 3.14 -5.82
N ILE A 26 6.62 4.24 -6.47
CA ILE A 26 5.88 5.50 -6.41
C ILE A 26 4.89 5.59 -7.56
N ASP A 27 3.71 6.13 -7.29
CA ASP A 27 2.76 6.54 -8.33
C ASP A 27 3.01 7.98 -8.74
N GLU A 28 3.64 8.18 -9.91
CA GLU A 28 3.88 9.52 -10.44
C GLU A 28 2.67 10.09 -11.20
N GLN A 29 1.58 9.33 -11.36
CA GLN A 29 0.40 9.77 -12.11
C GLN A 29 -0.61 10.54 -11.25
N ALA A 30 -0.49 10.46 -9.92
CA ALA A 30 -1.39 11.16 -9.01
C ALA A 30 -0.99 12.64 -8.88
N THR A 31 -1.95 13.52 -9.13
CA THR A 31 -1.72 14.98 -9.23
C THR A 31 -1.78 15.70 -7.89
N ASP A 32 -2.41 15.10 -6.89
CA ASP A 32 -2.76 15.72 -5.61
C ASP A 32 -2.11 15.03 -4.40
N THR A 33 -1.76 13.75 -4.53
CA THR A 33 -1.20 12.93 -3.44
C THR A 33 -0.16 11.97 -3.96
N ILE A 34 0.95 11.80 -3.24
CA ILE A 34 1.95 10.77 -3.56
C ILE A 34 1.47 9.43 -3.01
N TYR A 35 1.28 8.44 -3.89
CA TYR A 35 0.96 7.07 -3.48
C TYR A 35 2.20 6.17 -3.58
N TYR A 36 2.32 5.27 -2.60
CA TYR A 36 3.36 4.25 -2.56
C TYR A 36 2.72 2.86 -2.63
N TYR A 37 3.12 2.08 -3.64
CA TYR A 37 2.61 0.73 -3.85
C TYR A 37 3.61 -0.32 -3.39
N PHE A 38 3.10 -1.37 -2.74
CA PHE A 38 3.89 -2.50 -2.28
C PHE A 38 3.46 -3.77 -3.03
N PRO A 39 4.25 -4.27 -4.01
CA PRO A 39 3.90 -5.44 -4.83
C PRO A 39 3.49 -6.68 -4.02
N SER A 40 4.12 -6.90 -2.86
CA SER A 40 3.85 -8.04 -1.97
C SER A 40 2.42 -8.09 -1.47
N LEU A 41 1.78 -6.93 -1.33
CA LEU A 41 0.42 -6.85 -0.82
C LEU A 41 -0.61 -7.26 -1.89
N PHE A 42 -0.30 -7.13 -3.19
CA PHE A 42 -1.19 -7.56 -4.28
C PHE A 42 -1.25 -9.09 -4.41
N LEU A 43 -0.12 -9.76 -4.17
CA LEU A 43 -0.07 -11.23 -4.22
C LEU A 43 -0.91 -11.86 -3.11
N ALA A 44 -0.90 -11.25 -1.92
CA ALA A 44 -1.75 -11.65 -0.80
C ALA A 44 -3.24 -11.52 -1.15
N LEU A 45 -3.63 -10.48 -1.89
CA LEU A 45 -5.02 -10.31 -2.36
C LEU A 45 -5.41 -11.38 -3.38
N TYR A 46 -4.55 -11.64 -4.36
CA TYR A 46 -4.85 -12.65 -5.38
C TYR A 46 -5.04 -14.04 -4.75
N SER A 47 -4.16 -14.42 -3.81
CA SER A 47 -4.27 -15.69 -3.09
C SER A 47 -5.53 -15.80 -2.23
N ALA A 48 -6.00 -14.68 -1.65
CA ALA A 48 -7.22 -14.65 -0.86
C ALA A 48 -8.48 -14.72 -1.74
N VAL A 49 -8.43 -14.11 -2.94
CA VAL A 49 -9.52 -14.09 -3.92
C VAL A 49 -9.66 -15.42 -4.66
N SER A 50 -8.54 -16.07 -5.02
CA SER A 50 -8.55 -17.32 -5.79
C SER A 50 -9.03 -18.53 -4.99
N GLY A 51 -9.12 -18.44 -3.66
CA GLY A 51 -9.58 -19.51 -2.78
C GLY A 51 -11.08 -19.52 -2.47
N ASN A 52 -11.80 -18.42 -2.72
CA ASN A 52 -13.20 -18.26 -2.31
C ASN A 52 -14.07 -17.75 -3.47
N GLU A 53 -15.08 -18.53 -3.85
CA GLU A 53 -16.13 -18.19 -4.84
C GLU A 53 -17.10 -17.08 -4.33
N SER A 54 -16.69 -16.26 -3.36
CA SER A 54 -17.45 -15.13 -2.81
C SER A 54 -16.48 -14.00 -2.45
N ALA A 55 -15.80 -13.47 -3.48
CA ALA A 55 -14.71 -12.50 -3.33
C ALA A 55 -15.15 -11.01 -3.42
N SER A 56 -16.43 -10.72 -3.70
CA SER A 56 -16.91 -9.34 -3.89
C SER A 56 -16.77 -8.47 -2.63
N ASP A 57 -17.01 -9.04 -1.46
CA ASP A 57 -17.05 -8.29 -0.20
C ASP A 57 -15.65 -8.17 0.43
N SER A 58 -14.77 -9.14 0.17
CA SER A 58 -13.40 -9.16 0.68
C SER A 58 -12.48 -8.22 -0.10
N ILE A 59 -12.68 -8.06 -1.41
CA ILE A 59 -11.91 -7.11 -2.24
C ILE A 59 -12.19 -5.67 -1.82
N SER A 60 -13.46 -5.32 -1.59
CA SER A 60 -13.86 -3.97 -1.14
C SER A 60 -13.30 -3.62 0.23
N SER A 61 -13.25 -4.59 1.15
CA SER A 61 -12.63 -4.39 2.47
C SER A 61 -11.12 -4.25 2.35
N ALA A 62 -10.48 -5.06 1.51
CA ALA A 62 -9.04 -5.05 1.35
C ALA A 62 -8.54 -3.77 0.68
N THR A 63 -9.15 -3.33 -0.43
CA THR A 63 -8.83 -2.04 -1.08
C THR A 63 -8.99 -0.87 -0.12
N GLN A 64 -9.95 -0.92 0.80
CA GLN A 64 -10.12 0.10 1.82
C GLN A 64 -8.92 0.19 2.78
N TYR A 65 -8.22 -0.90 3.09
CA TYR A 65 -6.97 -0.83 3.87
C TYR A 65 -5.81 -0.22 3.07
N PHE A 66 -5.73 -0.46 1.76
CA PHE A 66 -4.73 0.19 0.90
C PHE A 66 -4.97 1.69 0.78
N THR A 67 -6.22 2.11 0.66
CA THR A 67 -6.58 3.53 0.60
C THR A 67 -6.44 4.22 1.97
N VAL A 68 -6.61 3.51 3.09
CA VAL A 68 -6.49 4.07 4.45
C VAL A 68 -5.04 4.12 4.96
N LEU A 69 -4.13 3.30 4.42
CA LEU A 69 -2.70 3.33 4.80
C LEU A 69 -1.92 4.54 4.24
N ILE A 70 -2.53 5.34 3.36
CA ILE A 70 -1.93 6.55 2.79
C ILE A 70 -2.94 7.69 2.88
N LYS A 71 -3.08 8.24 4.09
CA LYS A 71 -3.54 9.61 4.34
C LYS A 71 -2.77 10.14 5.54
#